data_AF-A0A5B7J0G7-F1
#
_entry.id   AF-A0A5B7J0G7-F1
#
_cell.length_a   1.000
_cell.length_b   1.000
_cell.length_c   1.000
_cell.angle_alpha   90.00
_cell.angle_beta   90.00
_cell.angle_gamma   90.00
#
_symmetry.space_group_name_H-M   'P 1'
#
loop_
_entity.id
_entity.type
_entity.pdbx_description
1 polymer ?
#
loop_
_entity_poly.entity_id
_entity_poly.type
_entity_poly.pdbx_seq_one_letter_code
_entity_poly.pdbx_strand_id
1 'polypeptide(L)'
;MGQRYTLTCLTSPANPPATLTWILDGERMNTTTTTVTRDDGGGWITSSELSGKAGRASGVRMVQARCEAKHLESSGVLTHSRNITVLRE
;
A
#
# COMPACT_ATOMS: atom_id res chain seq x y z
N MET A 1 -21.16 0.59 13.43
CA MET A 1 -19.70 0.79 13.59
C MET A 1 -19.04 0.64 12.22
N GLY A 2 -17.99 1.38 11.88
CA GLY A 2 -17.32 1.27 10.57
C GLY A 2 -16.28 0.15 10.59
N GLN A 3 -16.28 -0.75 9.61
CA GLN A 3 -15.26 -1.79 9.49
C GLN A 3 -13.90 -1.12 9.28
N ARG A 4 -12.89 -1.50 10.08
CA ARG A 4 -11.51 -1.09 9.84
C ARG A 4 -10.84 -2.14 8.99
N TYR A 5 -10.07 -1.70 8.01
CA TYR A 5 -9.22 -2.58 7.22
C TYR A 5 -7.78 -2.08 7.31
N THR A 6 -6.84 -3.03 7.25
CA THR A 6 -5.41 -2.76 7.24
C THR A 6 -4.81 -3.48 6.05
N LEU A 7 -4.08 -2.75 5.22
CA LEU A 7 -3.37 -3.27 4.06
C LEU A 7 -1.88 -3.07 4.28
N THR A 8 -1.09 -4.07 3.90
CA THR A 8 0.36 -4.03 4.04
C THR A 8 0.98 -4.32 2.67
N CYS A 9 2.00 -3.54 2.32
CA CYS A 9 2.76 -3.67 1.08
C CYS A 9 4.25 -3.59 1.45
N LEU A 10 5.05 -4.50 0.89
CA LEU A 10 6.49 -4.56 1.15
C LEU A 10 7.22 -4.64 -0.18
N THR A 11 8.34 -3.94 -0.30
CA THR A 11 9.23 -4.02 -1.46
C THR A 11 10.31 -5.06 -1.26
N SER A 12 10.85 -5.57 -2.37
CA SER A 12 12.14 -6.25 -2.33
C SER A 12 13.25 -5.28 -1.89
N PRO A 13 14.42 -5.80 -1.41
CA PRO A 13 15.56 -4.96 -1.07
C PRO A 13 16.01 -4.13 -2.27
N ALA A 14 16.01 -2.81 -2.13
CA ALA A 14 16.42 -1.84 -3.14
C ALA A 14 17.46 -0.87 -2.56
N ASN A 15 18.39 -0.39 -3.37
CA ASN A 15 19.40 0.57 -2.93
C ASN A 15 19.59 1.67 -3.98
N PRO A 16 19.11 2.90 -3.76
CA PRO A 16 18.47 3.46 -2.55
C PRO A 16 17.07 2.90 -2.19
N PRO A 17 16.49 3.20 -1.00
CA PRO A 17 15.15 2.73 -0.64
C PRO A 17 14.06 3.24 -1.58
N ALA A 18 13.11 2.38 -1.93
CA ALA A 18 11.95 2.75 -2.74
C ALA A 18 10.89 3.48 -1.88
N THR A 19 10.17 4.42 -2.50
CA THR A 19 9.04 5.10 -1.88
C THR A 19 7.73 4.40 -2.25
N LEU A 20 6.93 4.05 -1.25
CA LEU A 20 5.62 3.43 -1.45
C LEU A 20 4.49 4.48 -1.44
N THR A 21 3.60 4.41 -2.44
CA THR A 21 2.40 5.23 -2.55
C THR A 21 1.18 4.34 -2.69
N TRP A 22 0.15 4.58 -1.88
CA TRP A 22 -1.09 3.82 -1.95
C TRP A 22 -2.16 4.57 -2.73
N ILE A 23 -2.87 3.84 -3.59
CA ILE A 23 -4.04 4.30 -4.33
C ILE A 23 -5.17 3.31 -4.07
N LEU A 24 -6.27 3.77 -3.49
CA LEU A 24 -7.49 2.98 -3.31
C LEU A 24 -8.59 3.55 -4.20
N ASP A 25 -9.18 2.73 -5.07
CA ASP A 25 -10.29 3.16 -5.94
C ASP A 25 -9.96 4.36 -6.84
N GLY A 26 -8.67 4.53 -7.17
CA GLY A 26 -8.15 5.69 -7.91
C GLY A 26 -7.75 6.89 -7.05
N GLU A 27 -8.03 6.88 -5.75
CA GLU A 27 -7.69 7.94 -4.81
C GLU A 27 -6.38 7.66 -4.06
N ARG A 28 -5.47 8.64 -4.06
CA ARG A 28 -4.19 8.54 -3.34
C ARG A 28 -4.42 8.66 -1.84
N MET A 29 -3.87 7.71 -1.11
CA MET A 29 -3.97 7.68 0.34
C MET A 29 -2.76 8.36 0.98
N ASN A 30 -3.04 9.41 1.76
CA ASN A 30 -2.01 10.20 2.44
C ASN A 30 -1.72 9.67 3.86
N THR A 31 -2.63 8.88 4.44
CA THR A 31 -2.50 8.34 5.80
C THR A 31 -2.00 6.91 5.74
N THR A 32 -0.69 6.76 5.55
CA THR A 32 0.00 5.47 5.48
C THR A 32 1.21 5.48 6.40
N THR A 33 1.44 4.40 7.13
CA THR A 33 2.62 4.23 7.95
C THR A 33 3.69 3.52 7.13
N THR A 34 4.76 4.24 6.75
CA THR A 34 5.86 3.65 5.97
C THR A 34 7.09 3.48 6.85
N THR A 35 7.72 2.32 6.76
CA THR A 35 8.92 1.94 7.50
C THR A 35 9.96 1.42 6.53
N VAL A 36 11.19 1.92 6.64
CA VAL A 36 12.32 1.47 5.83
C VAL A 36 13.28 0.72 6.74
N THR A 37 13.54 -0.54 6.43
CA THR A 37 14.47 -1.41 7.16
C THR A 37 15.58 -1.85 6.23
N ARG A 38 16.77 -2.06 6.80
CA ARG A 38 17.92 -2.57 6.05
C ARG A 38 17.84 -4.09 6.01
N ASP A 39 18.05 -4.67 4.84
CA ASP A 39 18.13 -6.13 4.70
C ASP A 39 19.54 -6.62 5.05
N ASP A 40 19.63 -7.81 5.65
CA ASP A 40 20.90 -8.44 6.06
C ASP A 40 21.79 -8.79 4.85
N GLY A 41 21.17 -9.15 3.72
CA GLY A 41 21.84 -9.41 2.44
C GLY A 41 22.23 -8.13 1.69
N GLY A 42 21.90 -6.95 2.21
CA GLY A 42 22.16 -5.66 1.60
C GLY A 42 20.94 -5.05 0.90
N GLY A 43 20.93 -3.71 0.84
CA GLY A 43 19.79 -2.94 0.34
C GLY A 43 18.76 -2.59 1.42
N TRP A 44 17.64 -2.01 0.99
CA TRP A 44 16.61 -1.46 1.84
C TRP A 44 15.23 -2.00 1.45
N ILE A 45 14.54 -2.54 2.43
CA ILE A 45 13.15 -2.98 2.32
C ILE A 45 12.27 -1.84 2.82
N THR A 46 11.34 -1.40 1.98
CA THR A 46 10.30 -0.45 2.38
C THR A 46 9.01 -1.20 2.60
N SER A 47 8.47 -1.12 3.81
CA SER A 47 7.15 -1.60 4.18
C SER A 47 6.20 -0.43 4.37
N SER A 48 4.96 -0.54 3.91
CA SER A 48 3.94 0.47 4.12
C SER A 48 2.62 -0.17 4.52
N GLU A 49 2.02 0.37 5.58
CA GLU A 49 0.77 -0.05 6.15
C GLU A 49 -0.28 1.05 6.01
N LEU A 50 -1.39 0.72 5.35
CA LEU A 50 -2.54 1.59 5.16
C LEU A 50 -3.70 1.10 6.00
N SER A 51 -4.11 1.92 6.97
CA SER A 51 -5.28 1.66 7.80
C SER A 51 -6.41 2.62 7.45
N GLY A 52 -7.54 2.07 7.02
CA GLY A 52 -8.71 2.84 6.61
C GLY A 52 -9.98 2.43 7.35
N LYS A 53 -10.96 3.33 7.37
CA LYS A 53 -12.32 3.00 7.79
C LYS A 53 -13.17 2.84 6.53
N ALA A 54 -13.79 1.68 6.36
CA ALA A 54 -14.83 1.49 5.37
C ALA A 54 -15.99 2.46 5.67
N GLY A 55 -16.21 3.43 4.78
CA GLY A 55 -17.30 4.40 4.92
C GLY A 55 -18.67 3.70 5.05
N ARG A 56 -19.68 4.44 5.53
CA ARG A 56 -21.06 3.94 5.62
C ARG A 56 -21.73 3.82 4.23
N ALA A 57 -21.12 3.10 3.29
CA ALA A 57 -21.74 2.73 2.02
C ALA A 57 -22.53 1.43 2.17
N SER A 58 -23.83 1.44 1.89
CA SER A 58 -24.66 0.24 1.93
C SER A 58 -24.24 -0.71 0.80
N GLY A 59 -23.77 -1.94 1.13
CA GLY A 59 -23.37 -2.98 0.16
C GLY A 59 -21.92 -3.47 0.27
N VAL A 60 -21.62 -4.60 -0.40
CA VAL A 60 -20.26 -5.11 -0.61
C VAL A 60 -19.57 -4.23 -1.65
N ARG A 61 -18.54 -3.49 -1.26
CA ARG A 61 -17.73 -2.69 -2.19
C ARG A 61 -16.43 -3.41 -2.47
N MET A 62 -16.25 -3.85 -3.71
CA MET A 62 -14.93 -4.26 -4.19
C MET A 62 -14.15 -2.98 -4.49
N VAL A 63 -12.99 -2.81 -3.85
CA VAL A 63 -12.11 -1.68 -4.12
C VAL A 63 -10.78 -2.21 -4.63
N GLN A 64 -10.23 -1.56 -5.65
CA GLN A 64 -8.90 -1.87 -6.13
C GLN A 64 -7.89 -1.12 -5.26
N ALA A 65 -7.13 -1.88 -4.49
CA ALA A 65 -5.98 -1.37 -3.76
C ALA A 65 -4.73 -1.51 -4.61
N ARG A 66 -4.04 -0.40 -4.85
CA ARG A 66 -2.83 -0.32 -5.65
C ARG A 66 -1.71 0.29 -4.83
N CYS A 67 -0.58 -0.41 -4.78
CA CYS A 67 0.65 0.02 -4.15
C CYS A 67 1.66 0.33 -5.27
N GLU A 68 2.18 1.56 -5.29
CA GLU A 68 3.17 2.02 -6.26
C GLU A 68 4.50 2.22 -5.55
N ALA A 69 5.50 1.44 -5.94
CA ALA A 69 6.87 1.53 -5.47
C ALA A 69 7.72 2.30 -6.49
N LYS A 70 8.16 3.49 -6.10
CA LYS A 70 9.04 4.35 -6.90
C LYS A 70 10.47 4.28 -6.37
N HIS A 71 11.39 3.81 -7.20
CA HIS A 71 12.81 3.81 -6.90
C HIS A 71 13.49 4.98 -7.61
N LEU A 72 14.48 5.62 -6.96
CA LEU A 72 15.11 6.84 -7.48
C LEU A 72 15.77 6.61 -8.86
N GLU A 73 16.48 5.50 -8.99
CA GLU A 73 17.28 5.17 -10.18
C GLU A 73 16.45 4.47 -11.27
N SER A 74 15.24 4.04 -10.95
CA SER A 74 14.37 3.35 -11.89
C SER A 74 13.44 4.37 -12.54
N SER A 75 13.53 4.54 -13.86
CA SER A 75 12.54 5.35 -14.59
C SER A 75 11.12 4.76 -14.53
N GLY A 76 11.00 3.48 -14.18
CA GLY A 76 9.72 2.78 -13.99
C GLY A 76 9.25 2.75 -12.54
N VAL A 77 7.94 2.90 -12.34
CA VAL A 77 7.26 2.64 -11.07
C VAL A 77 6.79 1.20 -11.06
N LEU A 78 7.14 0.45 -10.01
CA LEU A 78 6.62 -0.89 -9.81
C LEU A 78 5.24 -0.79 -9.17
N THR A 79 4.22 -1.25 -9.87
CA THR A 79 2.84 -1.18 -9.41
C THR A 79 2.34 -2.56 -9.06
N HIS A 80 1.81 -2.73 -7.85
CA HIS A 80 1.10 -3.93 -7.44
C HIS A 80 -0.35 -3.60 -7.09
N SER A 81 -1.31 -4.23 -7.77
CA SER A 81 -2.73 -4.02 -7.51
C SER A 81 -3.42 -5.29 -7.06
N ARG A 82 -4.27 -5.18 -6.05
CA ARG A 82 -5.19 -6.22 -5.59
C ARG A 82 -6.60 -5.68 -5.43
N ASN A 83 -7.58 -6.46 -5.86
CA ASN A 83 -8.97 -6.20 -5.53
C ASN A 83 -9.23 -6.75 -4.12
N ILE A 84 -9.72 -5.90 -3.24
CA ILE A 84 -10.11 -6.28 -1.89
C ILE A 84 -11.62 -6.12 -1.73
N THR A 85 -12.23 -7.09 -1.06
CA THR A 85 -13.66 -7.07 -0.75
C THR A 85 -13.82 -6.53 0.65
N VAL A 86 -14.43 -5.34 0.76
CA VAL A 86 -14.74 -4.77 2.06
C VAL A 86 -16.08 -5.35 2.51
N LEU A 87 -16.01 -6.39 3.34
CA LEU A 87 -17.18 -7.02 3.95
C LEU A 87 -17.72 -6.12 5.07
N ARG A 88 -19.06 -5.98 5.13
CA ARG A 88 -19.76 -5.54 6.33
C ARG A 88 -20.39 -6.77 6.98
N GLU A 89 -20.24 -6.89 8.29
CA GLU A 89 -21.08 -7.70 9.17
C GLU A 89 -22.37 -6.95 9.56
#